data_AF-A0AAD9JI82-F1
#
_entry.id   AF-A0AAD9JI82-F1
#
_cell.length_a   1.000
_cell.length_b   1.000
_cell.length_c   1.000
_cell.angle_alpha   90.00
_cell.angle_beta   90.00
_cell.angle_gamma   90.00
#
_symmetry.space_group_name_H-M   'P 1'
#
loop_
_entity.id
_entity.type
_entity.pdbx_description
1 polymer ?
#
loop_
_entity_poly.entity_id
_entity_poly.type
_entity_poly.pdbx_seq_one_letter_code
_entity_poly.pdbx_strand_id
1 'polypeptide(L)' 'MRMSPDRLPKQILYSQLSSGHSKRGRLRLQFNGTIKRNLKLRDIKTDLWSSLSQQRDKLRAMVK' A
#
# COMPACT_ATOMS: atom_id res chain seq x y z
N MET A 1 -1.39 -16.68 19.64
CA MET A 1 -1.67 -16.28 21.04
C MET A 1 -3.10 -15.77 21.13
N ARG A 2 -3.99 -16.43 21.89
CA ARG A 2 -5.38 -15.98 22.12
C ARG A 2 -5.38 -15.12 23.39
N MET A 3 -6.02 -13.95 23.34
CA MET A 3 -6.07 -12.99 24.44
C MET A 3 -6.84 -13.55 25.66
N SER A 4 -6.41 -13.20 26.88
CA SER A 4 -7.07 -13.62 28.15
C SER A 4 -8.45 -12.98 28.31
N PRO A 5 -9.37 -13.64 29.04
CA PRO A 5 -10.77 -13.22 29.19
C PRO A 5 -10.94 -11.91 29.99
N ASP A 6 -9.93 -11.48 30.73
CA ASP A 6 -9.95 -10.23 31.52
C ASP A 6 -9.67 -8.98 30.66
N ARG A 7 -9.32 -9.17 29.39
CA ARG A 7 -9.16 -8.07 28.45
C ARG A 7 -10.52 -7.64 27.95
N LEU A 8 -10.72 -6.31 27.95
CA LEU A 8 -11.92 -5.58 27.53
C LEU A 8 -12.76 -6.35 26.50
N PRO A 9 -14.08 -6.52 26.74
CA PRO A 9 -14.96 -7.29 25.87
C PRO A 9 -14.77 -6.93 24.40
N LYS A 10 -14.79 -7.93 23.52
CA LYS A 10 -14.82 -7.72 22.06
C LYS A 10 -15.89 -6.71 21.65
N GLN A 11 -16.99 -6.65 22.40
CA GLN A 11 -18.06 -5.69 22.19
C GLN A 11 -17.63 -4.23 22.41
N ILE A 12 -16.68 -3.95 23.31
CA ILE A 12 -16.05 -2.62 23.48
C ILE A 12 -14.98 -2.40 22.41
N LEU A 13 -14.19 -3.43 22.09
CA LEU A 13 -13.14 -3.32 21.07
C LEU A 13 -13.71 -3.09 19.65
N TYR A 14 -14.91 -3.62 19.40
CA TYR A 14 -15.64 -3.52 18.13
C TYR A 14 -16.97 -2.78 18.26
N SER A 15 -17.20 -2.02 19.35
CA SER A 15 -18.39 -1.17 19.43
C SER A 15 -18.30 -0.13 18.33
N GLN A 16 -19.39 0.01 17.57
CA GLN A 16 -19.53 1.14 16.69
C GLN A 16 -19.87 2.35 17.56
N LEU A 17 -19.10 3.42 17.42
CA LEU A 17 -19.42 4.71 18.06
C LEU A 17 -20.85 5.10 17.67
N SER A 18 -21.61 5.67 18.61
CA SER A 18 -23.00 6.11 18.39
C SER A 18 -23.12 7.10 17.22
N SER A 19 -22.03 7.81 16.92
CA SER A 19 -21.85 8.60 15.71
C SER A 19 -20.41 8.42 15.20
N GLY A 20 -20.26 8.29 13.87
CA GLY A 20 -18.98 8.07 13.21
C GLY A 20 -18.98 6.79 12.37
N HIS A 21 -18.71 6.95 11.07
CA HIS A 21 -18.60 5.83 10.15
C HIS A 21 -17.15 5.32 10.10
N SER A 22 -16.83 4.28 10.87
CA SER A 22 -15.64 3.49 10.56
C SER A 22 -15.89 2.75 9.25
N LYS A 23 -15.08 3.01 8.22
CA LYS A 23 -15.18 2.32 6.92
C LYS A 23 -15.10 0.80 7.17
N ARG A 24 -16.25 0.14 7.12
CA ARG A 24 -16.36 -1.32 7.08
C ARG A 24 -15.98 -1.76 5.67
N GLY A 25 -14.76 -2.26 5.50
CA GLY A 25 -14.23 -2.65 4.21
C GLY A 25 -12.73 -2.89 4.23
N ARG A 26 -12.11 -2.92 3.05
CA ARG A 26 -10.66 -3.10 2.93
C ARG A 26 -9.91 -1.99 3.66
N LEU A 27 -8.88 -2.39 4.42
CA LEU A 27 -7.93 -1.47 5.03
C LEU A 27 -7.42 -0.43 4.01
N ARG A 28 -7.17 0.79 4.48
CA ARG A 28 -6.55 1.83 3.64
C ARG A 28 -5.23 1.27 3.09
N LEU A 29 -4.99 1.49 1.79
CA LEU A 29 -3.71 1.15 1.21
C LEU A 29 -2.62 1.96 1.89
N GLN A 30 -1.50 1.31 2.18
CA GLN A 30 -0.27 2.00 2.51
C GLN A 30 0.17 2.87 1.32
N PHE A 31 0.97 3.91 1.60
CA PHE A 31 1.47 4.85 0.59
C PHE A 31 2.05 4.16 -0.65
N ASN A 32 2.92 3.17 -0.46
CA ASN A 32 3.51 2.37 -1.55
C ASN A 32 2.47 1.66 -2.41
N GLY A 33 1.41 1.12 -1.80
CA GLY A 33 0.32 0.47 -2.51
C GLY A 33 -0.51 1.46 -3.31
N THR A 34 -0.73 2.66 -2.77
CA THR A 34 -1.44 3.75 -3.44
C THR A 34 -0.68 4.21 -4.68
N ILE A 35 0.64 4.40 -4.58
CA ILE A 35 1.49 4.74 -5.73
C ILE A 35 1.40 3.66 -6.80
N LYS A 36 1.63 2.38 -6.44
CA LYS A 36 1.56 1.26 -7.41
C LYS A 36 0.21 1.19 -8.12
N ARG A 37 -0.90 1.39 -7.39
CA ARG A 37 -2.24 1.45 -7.98
C ARG A 37 -2.37 2.62 -8.96
N ASN A 38 -1.93 3.81 -8.57
CA ASN A 38 -2.03 5.01 -9.41
C ASN A 38 -1.17 4.89 -10.69
N LEU A 39 0.02 4.31 -10.58
CA LEU A 39 0.88 4.02 -11.74
C LEU A 39 0.19 3.05 -12.69
N LYS A 40 -0.41 1.97 -12.16
CA LYS A 40 -1.19 1.02 -12.97
C LYS A 40 -2.40 1.68 -13.64
N LEU A 41 -3.12 2.55 -12.95
CA LEU A 41 -4.27 3.28 -13.52
C LEU A 41 -3.88 4.22 -14.65
N ARG A 42 -2.65 4.74 -14.64
CA ARG A 42 -2.10 5.61 -15.70
C ARG A 42 -1.33 4.85 -16.78
N ASP A 43 -1.40 3.51 -16.76
CA ASP A 43 -0.66 2.61 -17.66
C ASP A 43 0.86 2.87 -17.70
N ILE A 44 1.41 3.35 -16.58
CA ILE A 44 2.85 3.60 -16.47
C ILE A 44 3.52 2.25 -16.16
N LYS A 45 4.20 1.70 -17.16
CA LYS A 45 4.95 0.43 -17.06
C LYS A 45 6.18 0.62 -16.18
N THR A 46 6.09 0.20 -14.92
CA THR A 46 7.20 0.22 -13.96
C THR A 46 8.33 -0.72 -14.35
N ASP A 47 8.03 -1.81 -15.04
CA ASP A 47 9.00 -2.85 -15.41
C ASP A 47 10.01 -2.33 -16.44
N LEU A 48 9.56 -1.43 -17.32
CA LEU A 48 10.41 -0.76 -18.29
C LEU A 48 11.50 0.07 -17.58
N TRP A 49 11.17 0.71 -16.47
CA TRP A 49 12.11 1.57 -15.75
C TRP A 49 13.22 0.75 -15.09
N SER A 50 12.89 -0.41 -14.53
CA SER A 50 13.90 -1.33 -14.01
C SER A 50 14.82 -1.84 -15.12
N SER A 51 14.28 -2.21 -16.29
CA SER A 51 15.09 -2.65 -17.42
C SER A 51 16.03 -1.55 -17.94
N LEU A 52 15.52 -0.32 -18.09
CA LEU A 52 16.33 0.83 -18.50
C LEU A 52 17.40 1.19 -17.47
N SER A 53 17.10 1.03 -16.17
CA SER A 53 18.09 1.27 -15.11
C SER A 53 19.26 0.29 -15.14
N GLN A 54 19.06 -0.93 -15.65
CA GLN A 54 20.12 -1.91 -15.84
C GLN A 54 21.04 -1.56 -17.02
N GLN A 55 20.54 -0.79 -18.00
CA GLN A 55 21.33 -0.32 -19.14
C GLN A 55 22.12 0.97 -18.85
N ARG A 56 22.32 1.29 -17.57
CA ARG A 56 23.02 2.51 -17.11
C ARG A 56 24.40 2.69 -17.72
N ASP A 57 25.16 1.61 -17.90
CA ASP A 57 26.50 1.69 -18.49
C ASP A 57 26.46 2.02 -19.99
N LYS A 58 25.45 1.53 -20.71
CA LYS A 58 25.20 1.90 -22.11
C LYS A 58 24.82 3.37 -22.24
N LEU A 59 23.99 3.87 -21.33
CA LEU A 59 23.62 5.29 -21.30
C LEU A 59 24.84 6.19 -21.03
N ARG A 60 25.73 5.79 -20.11
CA ARG A 60 26.98 6.53 -19.83
C ARG A 60 27.94 6.54 -21.01
N ALA A 61 28.02 5.44 -21.76
CA ALA A 61 28.86 5.36 -22.95
C ALA A 61 28.36 6.26 -24.10
N MET A 62 27.04 6.47 -24.20
CA MET A 62 26.42 7.28 -25.26
C MET A 62 26.54 8.80 -25.05
N VAL A 63 26.86 9.26 -23.83
CA VAL A 63 26.97 10.69 -23.47
C VAL A 63 28.41 11.21 -23.64
N LYS A 64 29.29 10.45 -24.29
CA LYS A 64 30.70 10.77 -24.48
C LYS A 64 31.00 11.09 -25.94
#